data_AF-A0A3D3RGS6-F1
#
_entry.id   AF-A0A3D3RGS6-F1
#
_cell.length_a   1.000
_cell.length_b   1.000
_cell.length_c   1.000
_cell.angle_alpha   90.00
_cell.angle_beta   90.00
_cell.angle_gamma   90.00
#
_symmetry.space_group_name_H-M   'P 1'
#
loop_
_entity.id
_entity.type
_entity.pdbx_description
1 polymer ?
#
loop_
_entity_poly.entity_id
_entity_poly.type
_entity_poly.pdbx_seq_one_letter_code
_entity_poly.pdbx_strand_id
1 'polypeptide(L)'
;MIRSREQLFNAIRAAHLPENLLRIWEDDVPSRLQYTLQNPASFFEAFLSHPEGFPSPDELLILWQTNGQSIVGYLPSSRIFILNYLEDGPDEIEVLGESYQQMLSGLIAKLIMREVPDAELLKCVEFLGFKYLFQLQEFIAKNPNWEENTASLIAEIESTE
;
A
#
# COMPACT_ATOMS: atom_id res chain seq x y z
N MET A 1 -13.89 -0.78 15.34
CA MET A 1 -13.61 -2.02 14.59
C MET A 1 -14.57 -2.19 13.41
N ILE A 2 -14.03 -2.45 12.22
CA ILE A 2 -14.77 -2.84 11.00
C ILE A 2 -15.35 -4.26 11.16
N ARG A 3 -16.60 -4.49 10.72
CA ARG A 3 -17.29 -5.78 10.87
C ARG A 3 -17.79 -6.40 9.56
N SER A 4 -17.64 -5.71 8.44
CA SER A 4 -18.04 -6.22 7.13
C SER A 4 -17.26 -5.54 6.02
N ARG A 5 -17.24 -6.17 4.83
CA ARG A 5 -16.59 -5.62 3.64
C ARG A 5 -17.21 -4.29 3.22
N GLU A 6 -18.53 -4.16 3.35
CA GLU A 6 -19.23 -2.89 3.08
C GLU A 6 -18.76 -1.77 4.02
N GLN A 7 -18.63 -2.06 5.32
CA GLN A 7 -18.11 -1.09 6.28
C GLN A 7 -16.67 -0.70 5.96
N LEU A 8 -15.82 -1.67 5.58
CA LEU A 8 -14.44 -1.41 5.16
C LEU A 8 -14.41 -0.45 3.96
N PHE A 9 -15.21 -0.72 2.94
CA PHE A 9 -15.22 0.08 1.72
C PHE A 9 -15.73 1.50 1.97
N ASN A 10 -16.76 1.63 2.81
CA ASN A 10 -17.24 2.95 3.23
C ASN A 10 -16.18 3.70 4.05
N ALA A 11 -15.42 3.02 4.90
CA ALA A 11 -14.34 3.62 5.66
C ALA A 11 -13.16 4.05 4.77
N ILE A 12 -12.77 3.25 3.77
CA ILE A 12 -11.75 3.61 2.76
C ILE A 12 -12.16 4.89 2.02
N ARG A 13 -13.43 4.98 1.57
CA ARG A 13 -13.95 6.19 0.93
C ARG A 13 -13.99 7.38 1.89
N ALA A 14 -14.42 7.17 3.14
CA ALA A 14 -14.46 8.23 4.15
C ALA A 14 -13.05 8.76 4.48
N ALA A 15 -12.03 7.90 4.40
CA ALA A 15 -10.62 8.27 4.52
C ALA A 15 -10.05 8.98 3.26
N HIS A 16 -10.87 9.20 2.23
CA HIS A 16 -10.49 9.84 0.97
C HIS A 16 -9.38 9.07 0.24
N LEU A 17 -9.31 7.75 0.47
CA LEU A 17 -8.38 6.90 -0.23
C LEU A 17 -8.88 6.61 -1.66
N PRO A 18 -7.97 6.45 -2.63
CA PRO A 18 -8.35 6.20 -4.02
C PRO A 18 -9.22 4.95 -4.25
N GLU A 19 -10.23 5.07 -5.12
CA GLU A 19 -11.19 3.99 -5.40
C GLU A 19 -10.59 2.79 -6.15
N ASN A 20 -9.44 2.98 -6.81
CA ASN A 20 -8.67 1.89 -7.42
C ASN A 20 -8.30 0.79 -6.40
N LEU A 21 -8.18 1.11 -5.10
CA LEU A 21 -7.98 0.13 -4.03
C LEU A 21 -9.11 -0.90 -3.98
N LEU A 22 -10.34 -0.50 -4.30
CA LEU A 22 -11.49 -1.40 -4.33
C LEU A 22 -11.41 -2.38 -5.50
N ARG A 23 -10.73 -2.01 -6.60
CA ARG A 23 -10.51 -2.91 -7.76
C ARG A 23 -9.59 -4.07 -7.42
N ILE A 24 -8.68 -3.90 -6.45
CA ILE A 24 -7.83 -4.98 -5.94
C ILE A 24 -8.67 -6.12 -5.34
N TRP A 25 -9.79 -5.80 -4.71
CA TRP A 25 -10.71 -6.78 -4.12
C TRP A 25 -11.57 -7.53 -5.16
N GLU A 26 -11.54 -7.09 -6.41
CA GLU A 26 -12.18 -7.74 -7.56
C GLU A 26 -11.16 -8.45 -8.45
N ASP A 27 -9.91 -8.57 -7.99
CA ASP A 27 -8.78 -9.14 -8.74
C ASP A 27 -8.51 -8.42 -10.07
N ASP A 28 -8.94 -7.16 -10.19
CA ASP A 28 -8.77 -6.30 -11.35
C ASP A 28 -7.54 -5.40 -11.14
N VAL A 29 -6.35 -6.01 -11.33
CA VAL A 29 -5.05 -5.35 -11.20
C VAL A 29 -4.16 -5.61 -12.43
N PRO A 30 -3.24 -4.68 -12.78
CA PRO A 30 -2.23 -4.92 -13.79
C PRO A 30 -1.41 -6.19 -13.51
N SER A 31 -1.05 -6.94 -14.56
CA SER A 31 -0.32 -8.22 -14.44
C SER A 31 0.99 -8.11 -13.65
N ARG A 32 1.69 -6.97 -13.74
CA ARG A 32 2.92 -6.70 -12.97
C ARG A 32 2.69 -6.50 -11.48
N LEU A 33 1.45 -6.24 -11.07
CA LEU A 33 1.04 -6.04 -9.69
C LEU A 33 0.32 -7.25 -9.09
N GLN A 34 -0.02 -8.27 -9.88
CA GLN A 34 -0.91 -9.37 -9.43
C GLN A 34 -0.41 -10.18 -8.22
N TYR A 35 0.90 -10.19 -7.97
CA TYR A 35 1.49 -10.86 -6.79
C TYR A 35 1.75 -9.90 -5.62
N THR A 36 1.69 -8.59 -5.87
CA THR A 36 1.91 -7.54 -4.87
C THR A 36 0.60 -6.98 -4.34
N LEU A 37 -0.39 -6.77 -5.22
CA LEU A 37 -1.72 -6.28 -4.90
C LEU A 37 -2.71 -7.42 -5.06
N GLN A 38 -2.79 -8.29 -4.05
CA GLN A 38 -3.71 -9.42 -4.06
C GLN A 38 -4.96 -9.11 -3.25
N ASN A 39 -6.08 -9.70 -3.67
CA ASN A 39 -7.34 -9.64 -2.96
C ASN A 39 -7.19 -10.14 -1.51
N PRO A 40 -7.44 -9.32 -0.48
CA PRO A 40 -7.19 -9.67 0.91
C PRO A 40 -8.36 -10.41 1.58
N ALA A 41 -9.34 -10.91 0.83
CA ALA A 41 -10.57 -11.51 1.40
C ALA A 41 -10.30 -12.57 2.47
N SER A 42 -9.33 -13.46 2.27
CA SER A 42 -8.97 -14.51 3.24
C SER A 42 -8.46 -13.93 4.57
N PHE A 43 -7.60 -12.89 4.50
CA PHE A 43 -7.14 -12.21 5.72
C PHE A 43 -8.21 -11.35 6.35
N PHE A 44 -9.11 -10.80 5.56
CA PHE A 44 -10.25 -10.06 6.10
C PHE A 44 -11.21 -11.00 6.87
N GLU A 45 -11.47 -12.21 6.37
CA GLU A 45 -12.23 -13.23 7.12
C GLU A 45 -11.54 -13.64 8.43
N ALA A 46 -10.21 -13.80 8.39
CA ALA A 46 -9.42 -14.06 9.59
C ALA A 46 -9.50 -12.88 10.58
N PHE A 47 -9.39 -11.64 10.11
CA PHE A 47 -9.53 -10.43 10.91
C PHE A 47 -10.89 -10.33 11.61
N LEU A 48 -11.97 -10.71 10.93
CA LEU A 48 -13.30 -10.72 11.54
C LEU A 48 -13.44 -11.78 12.64
N SER A 49 -12.70 -12.88 12.54
CA SER A 49 -12.76 -14.01 13.48
C SER A 49 -11.79 -13.86 14.65
N HIS A 50 -10.60 -13.29 14.38
CA HIS A 50 -9.46 -13.18 15.29
C HIS A 50 -8.82 -11.78 15.17
N PRO A 51 -9.56 -10.70 15.51
CA PRO A 51 -9.05 -9.33 15.37
C PRO A 51 -7.79 -9.08 16.20
N GLU A 52 -7.57 -9.82 17.29
CA GLU A 52 -6.36 -9.75 18.12
C GLU A 52 -5.07 -10.13 17.39
N GLY A 53 -5.17 -10.86 16.27
CA GLY A 53 -4.02 -11.21 15.43
C GLY A 53 -3.58 -10.11 14.47
N PHE A 54 -4.25 -8.95 14.50
CA PHE A 54 -4.03 -7.85 13.55
C PHE A 54 -3.64 -6.56 14.27
N PRO A 55 -2.86 -5.68 13.62
CA PRO A 55 -2.45 -4.42 14.20
C PRO A 55 -3.64 -3.47 14.35
N SER A 56 -3.79 -2.84 15.51
CA SER A 56 -4.79 -1.79 15.78
C SER A 56 -6.20 -2.12 15.24
N PRO A 57 -6.80 -3.26 15.64
CA PRO A 57 -7.98 -3.81 14.97
C PRO A 57 -9.21 -2.90 15.04
N ASP A 58 -9.26 -1.98 16.00
CA ASP A 58 -10.35 -1.02 16.12
C ASP A 58 -10.45 -0.03 14.96
N GLU A 59 -9.34 0.23 14.26
CA GLU A 59 -9.27 1.23 13.21
C GLU A 59 -8.65 0.72 11.89
N LEU A 60 -8.06 -0.48 11.90
CA LEU A 60 -7.39 -1.04 10.73
C LEU A 60 -8.31 -1.11 9.51
N LEU A 61 -7.90 -0.43 8.44
CA LEU A 61 -8.47 -0.60 7.11
C LEU A 61 -7.53 -1.47 6.28
N ILE A 62 -7.85 -2.74 6.10
CA ILE A 62 -7.08 -3.65 5.23
C ILE A 62 -7.28 -3.24 3.77
N LEU A 63 -6.20 -2.92 3.07
CA LEU A 63 -6.26 -2.44 1.68
C LEU A 63 -6.04 -3.59 0.69
N TRP A 64 -4.95 -4.34 0.86
CA TRP A 64 -4.62 -5.53 0.06
C TRP A 64 -3.67 -6.47 0.82
N GLN A 65 -3.41 -7.65 0.27
CA GLN A 65 -2.39 -8.58 0.77
C GLN A 65 -1.25 -8.74 -0.24
N THR A 66 -0.06 -9.07 0.26
CA THR A 66 1.13 -9.35 -0.57
C THR A 66 1.60 -10.79 -0.35
N ASN A 67 1.66 -11.56 -1.44
CA ASN A 67 2.09 -12.97 -1.48
C ASN A 67 1.46 -13.90 -0.41
N GLY A 68 0.29 -13.57 0.12
CA GLY A 68 -0.32 -14.33 1.22
C GLY A 68 0.49 -14.35 2.52
N GLN A 69 1.38 -13.38 2.73
CA GLN A 69 2.24 -13.30 3.92
C GLN A 69 1.97 -12.06 4.77
N SER A 70 1.64 -10.95 4.11
CA SER A 70 1.47 -9.66 4.76
C SER A 70 0.25 -8.93 4.25
N ILE A 71 -0.24 -8.00 5.08
CA ILE A 71 -1.27 -7.05 4.72
C ILE A 71 -0.67 -5.65 4.61
N VAL A 72 -1.15 -4.89 3.63
CA VAL A 72 -1.01 -3.44 3.65
C VAL A 72 -2.31 -2.84 4.17
N GLY A 73 -2.18 -2.00 5.19
CA GLY A 73 -3.30 -1.38 5.88
C GLY A 73 -3.14 0.13 6.01
N TYR A 74 -4.23 0.78 6.37
CA TYR A 74 -4.24 2.19 6.76
C TYR A 74 -4.84 2.33 8.15
N LEU A 75 -4.21 3.16 8.99
CA LEU A 75 -4.65 3.49 10.34
C LEU A 75 -5.14 4.95 10.37
N PRO A 76 -6.47 5.19 10.36
CA PRO A 76 -7.04 6.53 10.23
C PRO A 76 -6.68 7.52 11.35
N SER A 77 -6.50 7.05 12.59
CA SER A 77 -6.25 7.93 13.74
C SER A 77 -4.85 8.54 13.70
N SER A 78 -3.86 7.73 13.30
CA SER A 78 -2.46 8.16 13.12
C SER A 78 -2.16 8.64 11.69
N ARG A 79 -3.07 8.38 10.73
CA ARG A 79 -2.93 8.71 9.31
C ARG A 79 -1.69 8.10 8.65
N ILE A 80 -1.39 6.85 9.01
CA ILE A 80 -0.25 6.12 8.45
C ILE A 80 -0.70 4.90 7.66
N PHE A 81 0.08 4.58 6.63
CA PHE A 81 0.02 3.32 5.94
C PHE A 81 1.04 2.36 6.55
N ILE A 82 0.64 1.12 6.71
CA ILE A 82 1.45 0.10 7.37
C ILE A 82 1.56 -1.16 6.50
N LEU A 83 2.67 -1.86 6.68
CA LEU A 83 2.84 -3.25 6.29
C LEU A 83 2.95 -4.08 7.57
N ASN A 84 2.20 -5.17 7.64
CA ASN A 84 2.31 -6.12 8.75
C ASN A 84 2.43 -7.54 8.20
N TYR A 85 3.52 -8.20 8.57
CA TYR A 85 3.74 -9.62 8.32
C TYR A 85 3.06 -10.39 9.44
N LEU A 86 2.04 -11.18 9.09
CA LEU A 86 1.20 -11.82 10.11
C LEU A 86 1.96 -12.86 10.95
N GLU A 87 3.07 -13.37 10.44
CA GLU A 87 3.96 -14.28 11.19
C GLU A 87 4.75 -13.60 12.31
N ASP A 88 4.99 -12.29 12.18
CA ASP A 88 5.73 -11.49 13.18
C ASP A 88 4.81 -10.99 14.31
N GLY A 89 3.49 -11.07 14.09
CA GLY A 89 2.47 -10.68 15.06
C GLY A 89 1.98 -9.24 14.90
N PRO A 90 0.97 -8.83 15.71
CA PRO A 90 0.25 -7.57 15.52
C PRO A 90 1.02 -6.32 15.98
N ASP A 91 2.06 -6.48 16.80
CA ASP A 91 2.85 -5.37 17.34
C ASP A 91 4.02 -4.97 16.41
N GLU A 92 4.41 -5.86 15.50
CA GLU A 92 5.51 -5.63 14.56
C GLU A 92 4.96 -5.06 13.24
N ILE A 93 4.98 -3.74 13.11
CA ILE A 93 4.51 -3.02 11.92
C ILE A 93 5.64 -2.22 11.28
N GLU A 94 5.70 -2.25 9.95
CA GLU A 94 6.52 -1.32 9.16
C GLU A 94 5.64 -0.15 8.71
N VAL A 95 6.09 1.08 8.95
CA VAL A 95 5.41 2.29 8.48
C VAL A 95 5.84 2.58 7.05
N LEU A 96 4.88 2.56 6.12
CA LEU A 96 5.13 2.81 4.70
C LEU A 96 5.07 4.29 4.31
N GLY A 97 4.46 5.13 5.17
CA GLY A 97 4.35 6.57 4.96
C GLY A 97 3.06 7.16 5.54
N GLU A 98 2.99 8.49 5.54
CA GLU A 98 1.82 9.26 6.02
C GLU A 98 0.88 9.67 4.88
N SER A 99 1.33 9.56 3.64
CA SER A 99 0.52 9.82 2.45
C SER A 99 0.43 8.59 1.55
N TYR A 100 -0.62 8.55 0.74
CA TYR A 100 -0.81 7.47 -0.23
C TYR A 100 0.35 7.41 -1.24
N GLN A 101 0.91 8.56 -1.61
CA GLN A 101 2.04 8.60 -2.54
C GLN A 101 3.34 8.11 -1.89
N GLN A 102 3.58 8.44 -0.61
CA GLN A 102 4.71 7.90 0.16
C GLN A 102 4.62 6.37 0.26
N MET A 103 3.45 5.84 0.61
CA MET A 103 3.25 4.37 0.65
C MET A 103 3.54 3.71 -0.71
N LEU A 104 3.12 4.33 -1.82
CA LEU A 104 3.34 3.78 -3.15
C LEU A 104 4.79 3.87 -3.62
N SER A 105 5.61 4.79 -3.09
CA SER A 105 6.96 5.03 -3.62
C SER A 105 7.83 3.79 -3.53
N GLY A 106 7.77 3.05 -2.42
CA GLY A 106 8.53 1.81 -2.24
C GLY A 106 8.11 0.71 -3.22
N LEU A 107 6.80 0.62 -3.52
CA LEU A 107 6.27 -0.33 -4.50
C LEU A 107 6.76 0.02 -5.91
N ILE A 108 6.59 1.28 -6.34
CA ILE A 108 7.00 1.72 -7.68
C ILE A 108 8.52 1.64 -7.85
N ALA A 109 9.29 1.96 -6.82
CA ALA A 109 10.74 1.84 -6.85
C ALA A 109 11.20 0.39 -7.06
N LYS A 110 10.55 -0.58 -6.41
CA LYS A 110 10.81 -2.01 -6.65
C LYS A 110 10.48 -2.43 -8.08
N LEU A 111 9.47 -1.83 -8.73
CA LEU A 111 9.20 -2.10 -10.15
C LEU A 111 10.28 -1.51 -11.07
N ILE A 112 10.74 -0.29 -10.77
CA ILE A 112 11.84 0.36 -11.50
C ILE A 112 13.13 -0.47 -11.38
N MET A 113 13.49 -0.90 -10.16
CA MET A 113 14.69 -1.70 -9.92
C MET A 113 14.64 -3.08 -10.60
N ARG A 114 13.45 -3.66 -10.77
CA ARG A 114 13.23 -4.89 -11.55
C ARG A 114 13.26 -4.68 -13.06
N GLU A 115 13.56 -3.47 -13.52
CA GLU A 115 13.61 -3.09 -14.94
C GLU A 115 12.31 -3.45 -15.68
N VAL A 116 11.16 -3.24 -15.03
CA VAL A 116 9.86 -3.43 -15.67
C VAL A 116 9.76 -2.53 -16.91
N PRO A 117 9.38 -3.04 -18.09
CA PRO A 117 9.28 -2.24 -19.30
C PRO A 117 8.40 -1.01 -19.12
N ASP A 118 8.82 0.14 -19.65
CA ASP A 118 8.15 1.45 -19.45
C ASP A 118 6.64 1.41 -19.71
N ALA A 119 6.20 0.74 -20.78
CA ALA A 119 4.78 0.64 -21.11
C ALA A 119 3.96 -0.12 -20.06
N GLU A 120 4.56 -1.07 -19.34
CA GLU A 120 3.91 -1.79 -18.25
C GLU A 120 4.04 -1.04 -16.92
N LEU A 121 5.17 -0.37 -16.69
CA LEU A 121 5.37 0.50 -15.53
C LEU A 121 4.34 1.65 -15.53
N LEU A 122 4.13 2.30 -16.68
CA LEU A 122 3.13 3.35 -16.83
C LEU A 122 1.71 2.85 -16.50
N LYS A 123 1.33 1.65 -16.95
CA LYS A 123 0.03 1.06 -16.56
C LYS A 123 -0.10 0.87 -15.06
N CYS A 124 0.99 0.47 -14.39
CA CYS A 124 0.99 0.32 -12.93
C CYS A 124 0.84 1.67 -12.23
N VAL A 125 1.57 2.69 -12.69
CA VAL A 125 1.52 4.05 -12.17
C VAL A 125 0.15 4.67 -12.37
N GLU A 126 -0.44 4.54 -13.56
CA GLU A 126 -1.78 5.02 -13.87
C GLU A 126 -2.85 4.32 -13.03
N PHE A 127 -2.76 2.99 -12.93
CA PHE A 127 -3.68 2.21 -12.09
C PHE A 127 -3.63 2.68 -10.64
N LEU A 128 -2.42 2.88 -10.11
CA LEU A 128 -2.17 3.30 -8.73
C LEU A 128 -2.37 4.81 -8.51
N GLY A 129 -2.47 5.62 -9.57
CA GLY A 129 -2.51 7.08 -9.45
C GLY A 129 -1.23 7.67 -8.83
N PHE A 130 -0.07 7.05 -9.07
CA PHE A 130 1.21 7.55 -8.58
C PHE A 130 1.66 8.77 -9.40
N LYS A 131 2.02 9.87 -8.73
CA LYS A 131 2.28 11.17 -9.38
C LYS A 131 3.76 11.45 -9.63
N TYR A 132 4.64 10.84 -8.85
CA TYR A 132 6.05 11.24 -8.75
C TYR A 132 7.00 10.29 -9.47
N LEU A 133 6.56 9.66 -10.57
CA LEU A 133 7.34 8.66 -11.30
C LEU A 133 8.70 9.21 -11.74
N PHE A 134 8.71 10.41 -12.33
CA PHE A 134 9.94 11.01 -12.84
C PHE A 134 10.94 11.31 -11.72
N GLN A 135 10.48 11.97 -10.65
CA GLN A 135 11.31 12.31 -9.48
C GLN A 135 11.89 11.04 -8.84
N LEU A 136 11.08 9.99 -8.73
CA LEU A 136 11.51 8.71 -8.17
C LEU A 136 12.57 8.02 -9.05
N GLN A 137 12.40 8.02 -10.37
CA GLN A 137 13.40 7.46 -11.30
C GLN A 137 14.74 8.21 -11.20
N GLU A 138 14.71 9.55 -11.18
CA GLU A 138 15.92 10.34 -11.00
C GLU A 138 16.61 10.07 -9.66
N PHE A 139 15.81 9.92 -8.60
CA PHE A 139 16.32 9.62 -7.27
C PHE A 139 17.04 8.27 -7.23
N ILE A 140 16.41 7.21 -7.73
CA ILE A 140 16.99 5.85 -7.77
C ILE A 140 18.29 5.84 -8.59
N ALA A 141 18.32 6.54 -9.72
CA ALA A 141 19.52 6.61 -10.57
C ALA A 141 20.71 7.30 -9.88
N LYS A 142 20.45 8.25 -8.97
CA LYS A 142 21.47 9.06 -8.30
C LYS A 142 21.85 8.53 -6.91
N ASN A 143 21.01 7.69 -6.29
CA ASN A 143 21.15 7.28 -4.90
C ASN A 143 21.22 5.76 -4.77
N PRO A 144 22.38 5.16 -4.46
CA PRO A 144 22.50 3.71 -4.32
C PRO A 144 21.72 3.14 -3.12
N ASN A 145 21.44 3.96 -2.10
CA ASN A 145 20.69 3.56 -0.90
C ASN A 145 19.23 4.03 -0.95
N TRP A 146 18.62 3.98 -2.13
CA TRP A 146 17.28 4.51 -2.36
C TRP A 146 16.19 3.77 -1.57
N GLU A 147 16.39 2.48 -1.26
CA GLU A 147 15.36 1.58 -0.69
C GLU A 147 14.72 2.15 0.59
N GLU A 148 15.53 2.71 1.48
CA GLU A 148 15.09 3.24 2.78
C GLU A 148 14.54 4.68 2.69
N ASN A 149 14.69 5.34 1.54
CA ASN A 149 14.54 6.80 1.44
C ASN A 149 13.47 7.26 0.44
N THR A 150 12.76 6.32 -0.21
CA THR A 150 11.73 6.69 -1.19
C THR A 150 10.56 7.45 -0.58
N ALA A 151 10.10 7.06 0.60
CA ALA A 151 9.01 7.76 1.29
C ALA A 151 9.44 9.18 1.73
N SER A 152 10.67 9.32 2.24
CA SER A 152 11.25 10.61 2.62
C SER A 152 11.34 11.56 1.43
N LEU A 153 11.77 11.09 0.26
CA LEU A 153 11.77 11.87 -0.98
C LEU A 153 10.37 12.42 -1.29
N ILE A 154 9.35 11.55 -1.24
CA ILE A 154 7.98 11.98 -1.56
C ILE A 154 7.46 12.96 -0.53
N ALA A 155 7.74 12.74 0.76
CA ALA A 155 7.38 13.66 1.83
C ALA A 155 8.01 15.05 1.63
N GLU A 156 9.29 15.11 1.22
CA GLU A 156 9.97 16.37 0.89
C GLU A 156 9.26 17.10 -0.27
N ILE A 157 8.90 16.40 -1.35
CA ILE A 157 8.18 16.99 -2.47
C ILE A 157 6.82 17.53 -2.02
N GLU A 158 6.03 16.72 -1.32
CA GLU A 158 4.69 17.09 -0.83
C GLU A 158 4.72 18.25 0.15
N SER A 159 5.82 18.44 0.89
CA SER A 159 5.97 19.59 1.80
C SER A 159 6.21 20.93 1.10
N THR A 160 6.58 20.89 -0.19
CA THR A 160 6.90 22.08 -1.00
C THR A 160 5.76 22.52 -1.92
N GLU A 161 4.67 21.74 -2.01
CA GLU A 161 3.45 22.05 -2.76
C GLU A 161 2.41 22.81 -1.91
#